data_AF-A0A5M6CLZ8-F1
#
_entry.id   AF-A0A5M6CLZ8-F1
#
_cell.length_a   1.000
_cell.length_b   1.000
_cell.length_c   1.000
_cell.angle_alpha   90.00
_cell.angle_beta   90.00
_cell.angle_gamma   90.00
#
_symmetry.space_group_name_H-M   'P 1'
#
loop_
_entity.id
_entity.type
_entity.pdbx_description
1 polymer ?
#
loop_
_entity_poly.entity_id
_entity_poly.type
_entity_poly.pdbx_seq_one_letter_code
_entity_poly.pdbx_strand_id
1 'polypeptide(L)' 'MDTADNIRNNIIDKLLTISNKEYLTALYKLISKSSVENDAIQLSYDQLLMLNMSEDDIKNNRIVSQEELDKLDLEWLKNL' A
#
# COMPACT_ATOMS: atom_id res chain seq x y z
N MET A 1 -4.49 -15.59 -8.96
CA MET A 1 -3.44 -15.14 -8.02
C MET A 1 -2.34 -16.17 -8.07
N ASP A 2 -1.16 -15.79 -8.55
CA ASP A 2 -0.03 -16.71 -8.61
C ASP A 2 0.51 -17.03 -7.22
N THR A 3 1.17 -18.17 -7.08
CA THR A 3 1.82 -18.61 -5.83
C THR A 3 2.74 -17.53 -5.26
N ALA A 4 3.40 -16.75 -6.12
CA ALA A 4 4.26 -15.64 -5.74
C ALA A 4 3.49 -14.45 -5.13
N ASP A 5 2.27 -14.17 -5.59
CA ASP A 5 1.45 -13.07 -5.06
C ASP A 5 0.95 -13.41 -3.66
N ASN A 6 0.55 -14.67 -3.45
CA ASN A 6 0.18 -15.15 -2.12
C ASN A 6 1.36 -15.06 -1.14
N ILE A 7 2.57 -15.38 -1.58
CA ILE A 7 3.78 -15.25 -0.75
C ILE A 7 4.04 -13.78 -0.41
N ARG A 8 3.93 -12.85 -1.37
CA ARG A 8 4.10 -11.41 -1.14
C ARG A 8 3.08 -10.87 -0.13
N ASN A 9 1.80 -11.19 -0.30
CA ASN A 9 0.75 -10.74 0.60
C ASN A 9 0.98 -11.23 2.05
N ASN A 10 1.31 -12.52 2.21
CA ASN A 10 1.63 -13.07 3.54
C ASN A 10 2.87 -12.42 4.18
N ILE A 11 3.87 -12.00 3.38
CA ILE A 11 5.03 -11.25 3.88
C ILE A 11 4.60 -9.85 4.34
N ILE A 12 3.78 -9.15 3.55
CA ILE A 12 3.25 -7.82 3.92
C ILE A 12 2.48 -7.89 5.24
N ASP A 13 1.57 -8.87 5.38
CA ASP A 13 0.80 -9.05 6.61
C ASP A 13 1.71 -9.27 7.82
N LYS A 14 2.75 -10.11 7.69
CA LYS A 14 3.72 -10.31 8.75
C LYS A 14 4.51 -9.04 9.08
N LEU A 15 4.91 -8.26 8.07
CA LEU A 15 5.62 -7.00 8.27
C LEU A 15 4.79 -5.99 9.05
N LEU A 16 3.48 -5.90 8.78
CA LEU A 16 2.55 -5.01 9.48
C LEU A 16 2.40 -5.35 10.98
N THR A 17 2.64 -6.61 11.37
CA THR A 17 2.56 -7.02 12.79
C THR A 17 3.84 -6.74 13.61
N ILE A 18 4.94 -6.37 12.97
CA ILE A 18 6.22 -6.18 13.65
C ILE A 18 6.34 -4.74 14.16
N SER A 19 6.44 -4.57 15.47
CA SER A 19 6.71 -3.25 16.09
C SER A 19 8.20 -2.98 16.36
N ASN A 20 9.07 -4.00 16.26
CA ASN A 20 10.49 -3.85 16.54
C ASN A 20 11.24 -3.18 15.37
N LYS A 21 11.70 -1.96 15.60
CA LYS A 21 12.43 -1.13 14.61
C LYS A 21 13.74 -1.76 14.14
N GLU A 22 14.51 -2.37 15.02
CA GLU A 22 15.81 -2.97 14.70
C GLU A 22 15.63 -4.18 13.77
N TYR A 23 14.60 -4.97 14.03
CA TYR A 23 14.22 -6.11 13.20
C TYR A 23 13.79 -5.66 11.79
N LEU A 24 12.92 -4.65 11.70
CA LEU A 24 12.54 -4.04 10.41
C LEU A 24 13.76 -3.48 9.66
N THR A 25 14.70 -2.87 10.38
CA THR A 25 15.93 -2.32 9.80
C THR A 25 16.84 -3.41 9.25
N ALA A 26 16.97 -4.54 9.95
CA ALA A 26 17.74 -5.68 9.47
C ALA A 26 17.11 -6.31 8.23
N LEU A 27 15.78 -6.48 8.22
CA LEU A 27 15.03 -6.96 7.05
C LEU A 27 15.18 -6.03 5.85
N TYR A 28 15.04 -4.73 6.04
CA TYR A 28 15.25 -3.74 4.98
C TYR A 28 16.65 -3.86 4.37
N LYS A 29 17.69 -3.93 5.21
CA LYS A 29 19.09 -4.08 4.75
C LYS A 29 19.33 -5.40 4.02
N LEU A 30 18.66 -6.48 4.40
CA LEU A 30 18.74 -7.77 3.73
C LEU A 30 18.16 -7.69 2.32
N ILE A 31 16.95 -7.14 2.19
CA ILE A 31 16.24 -7.02 0.92
C ILE A 31 16.92 -6.00 0.00
N SER A 32 17.43 -4.89 0.54
CA SER A 32 18.14 -3.88 -0.26
C SER A 32 19.48 -4.36 -0.82
N LYS A 33 20.05 -5.43 -0.25
CA LYS A 33 21.28 -6.06 -0.72
C LYS A 33 21.04 -7.21 -1.68
N SER A 34 19.83 -7.77 -1.73
CA SER A 34 19.49 -8.68 -2.81
C SER A 34 19.49 -7.86 -4.10
N SER A 35 20.31 -8.25 -5.06
CA SER A 35 20.31 -7.74 -6.42
C SER A 35 19.02 -8.17 -7.10
N VAL A 36 17.90 -7.64 -6.63
CA VAL A 36 16.64 -7.72 -7.33
C VAL A 36 16.84 -6.81 -8.53
N GLU A 37 16.85 -7.42 -9.71
CA GLU A 37 16.97 -6.75 -10.98
C GLU A 37 16.08 -5.51 -11.00
N ASN A 38 16.54 -4.45 -11.66
CA ASN A 38 15.84 -3.17 -11.86
C ASN A 38 14.58 -3.33 -12.72
N ASP A 39 13.83 -4.41 -12.55
CA ASP A 39 12.53 -4.58 -13.15
C ASP A 39 11.56 -3.71 -12.38
N ALA A 40 10.90 -2.82 -13.12
CA ALA A 40 9.86 -1.94 -12.60
C ALA A 40 8.89 -2.75 -11.72
N ILE A 41 8.50 -2.17 -10.59
CA ILE A 41 7.55 -2.80 -9.66
C ILE A 41 6.28 -3.16 -10.44
N GLN A 42 6.05 -4.46 -10.63
CA GLN A 42 4.82 -4.99 -11.23
C GLN A 42 3.69 -4.86 -10.20
N LEU A 43 2.73 -3.98 -10.48
CA LEU A 43 1.52 -3.84 -9.69
C LEU A 43 0.59 -5.03 -9.93
N SER A 44 -0.10 -5.47 -8.88
CA SER A 44 -1.17 -6.46 -9.02
C SER A 44 -2.36 -5.88 -9.80
N TYR A 45 -3.24 -6.76 -10.29
CA TYR A 45 -4.48 -6.35 -10.96
C TYR A 45 -5.31 -5.38 -10.09
N ASP A 46 -5.48 -5.68 -8.80
CA ASP A 46 -6.28 -4.86 -7.89
C ASP A 46 -5.64 -3.49 -7.62
N GLN A 47 -4.31 -3.44 -7.54
CA GLN A 47 -3.58 -2.18 -7.40
C GLN A 47 -3.69 -1.31 -8.66
N LEU A 48 -3.60 -1.92 -9.84
CA LEU A 48 -3.80 -1.22 -11.11
C LEU A 48 -5.25 -0.74 -11.23
N LEU A 49 -6.22 -1.54 -10.82
CA LEU A 49 -7.63 -1.17 -10.80
C LEU A 49 -7.86 0.04 -9.89
N MET A 50 -7.29 0.05 -8.68
CA MET A 50 -7.39 1.17 -7.75
C MET A 50 -6.83 2.47 -8.36
N LEU A 51 -5.68 2.40 -9.04
CA LEU A 51 -5.11 3.56 -9.73
C LEU A 51 -6.01 4.05 -10.87
N ASN A 52 -6.58 3.13 -11.66
CA ASN A 52 -7.50 3.50 -12.74
C ASN A 52 -8.79 4.17 -12.21
N MET A 53 -9.29 3.72 -11.06
CA MET A 53 -10.42 4.36 -10.38
C MET A 53 -10.06 5.78 -9.95
N SER A 54 -8.86 5.98 -9.37
CA SER A 54 -8.37 7.30 -8.99
C SER A 54 -8.23 8.24 -10.20
N GLU A 55 -7.71 7.75 -11.33
CA GLU A 55 -7.64 8.52 -12.59
C GLU A 55 -9.02 8.96 -13.09
N ASP A 56 -10.03 8.10 -12.96
CA ASP A 56 -11.42 8.45 -13.31
C ASP A 56 -11.99 9.51 -12.35
N ASP A 57 -11.72 9.40 -11.05
CA ASP A 57 -12.13 10.40 -10.06
C ASP A 57 -11.51 11.77 -10.34
N ILE A 58 -10.22 11.81 -10.70
CA ILE A 58 -9.52 13.04 -11.08
C ILE A 58 -10.14 13.65 -12.35
N LYS A 59 -10.39 12.85 -13.39
CA LYS A 59 -10.97 13.33 -14.66
C LYS A 59 -12.37 13.92 -14.49
N ASN A 60 -13.15 13.34 -13.58
CA ASN A 60 -14.52 13.78 -13.31
C ASN A 60 -14.62 14.78 -12.14
N ASN A 61 -13.48 15.29 -11.65
CA ASN A 61 -13.41 16.23 -10.53
C ASN A 61 -14.12 15.74 -9.26
N ARG A 62 -14.11 14.42 -9.01
CA ARG A 62 -14.56 13.77 -7.78
C ARG A 62 -13.41 13.70 -6.76
N ILE A 63 -12.80 14.85 -6.52
CA ILE A 63 -11.68 15.02 -5.58
C ILE A 63 -12.15 15.84 -4.38
N VAL A 64 -11.59 15.56 -3.21
CA VAL A 64 -11.81 16.33 -1.99
C VAL A 64 -10.50 16.90 -1.50
N SER A 65 -10.56 18.04 -0.80
CA SER A 65 -9.36 18.58 -0.16
C SER A 65 -8.95 17.71 1.03
N GLN A 66 -7.66 17.71 1.39
CA GLN A 66 -7.18 16.97 2.56
C GLN A 66 -7.91 17.42 3.83
N GLU A 67 -8.15 18.73 3.99
CA GLU A 67 -8.87 19.29 5.15
C GLU A 67 -10.32 18.81 5.25
N GLU A 68 -10.96 18.51 4.12
CA GLU A 68 -12.31 17.98 4.07
C GLU A 68 -12.35 16.47 4.35
N LEU A 69 -11.37 15.74 3.82
CA LEU A 69 -11.16 14.32 4.13
C LEU A 69 -10.91 14.11 5.63
N ASP A 70 -10.06 14.93 6.25
CA ASP A 70 -9.77 14.87 7.68
C ASP A 70 -11.04 15.09 8.53
N LYS A 71 -11.97 15.95 8.09
CA LYS A 71 -13.25 16.15 8.78
C LYS A 71 -14.17 14.93 8.64
N LEU A 72 -14.26 14.35 7.46
CA LEU A 72 -15.05 13.15 7.20
C LEU A 72 -14.53 11.97 8.04
N ASP A 73 -13.22 11.81 8.14
CA ASP A 73 -12.59 10.78 8.96
C ASP A 73 -12.92 10.98 10.45
N LEU A 74 -12.84 12.21 10.95
CA LEU A 74 -13.21 12.54 12.33
C LEU A 74 -14.70 12.31 12.63
N GLU A 75 -15.59 12.53 11.64
CA GLU A 75 -17.01 12.21 11.79
C GLU A 75 -17.27 10.71 11.75
N TRP A 76 -16.59 9.98 10.86
CA TRP A 76 -16.68 8.52 10.79
C TRP A 76 -16.22 7.86 12.10
N LEU A 77 -15.11 8.32 12.69
CA LEU A 77 -14.61 7.85 13.98
C LEU A 77 -15.57 8.08 15.16
N LYS A 78 -16.47 9.07 15.08
CA LYS A 78 -17.50 9.29 16.12
C LYS A 78 -18.67 8.30 16.04
N ASN A 79 -18.84 7.65 14.90
CA ASN A 79 -19.90 6.67 14.65
C ASN A 79 -19.43 5.22 14.88
N LEU A 80 -18.20 5.05 15.37
CA LEU A 80 -17.59 3.80 15.83
C LEU A 80 -17.70 3.69 17.35
#